data_AF-A0A7S1AMQ3-F1
#
_entry.id   AF-A0A7S1AMQ3-F1
#
_cell.length_a   1.000
_cell.length_b   1.000
_cell.length_c   1.000
_cell.angle_alpha   90.00
_cell.angle_beta   90.00
_cell.angle_gamma   90.00
#
_symmetry.space_group_name_H-M   'P 1'
#
loop_
_entity.id
_entity.type
_entity.pdbx_description
1 polymer ?
#
loop_
_entity_poly.entity_id
_entity_poly.type
_entity_poly.pdbx_seq_one_letter_code
_entity_poly.pdbx_strand_id
1 'polypeptide(L)'
;MAQASESEHTASSPAPATESNGAKAVGEERDAEGTTELLLNALAGPSHTQRVSGSSKSWTVPSRQASEGSNFMSPESFLGQWVDSQGNMIQVTSTDAYEVRLQATLSHPPRADIHLLVKPVMLGGGWQCGHSVLDPHWSSQAQLHWVTADGRVSVWIRPMERAGNAQDDSQPAVQGSQVAEAP
;
A
#
# COMPACT_ATOMS: atom_id res chain seq x y z
N MET A 1 -47.26 37.67 0.91
CA MET A 1 -46.06 38.35 1.45
C MET A 1 -45.03 37.25 1.69
N ALA A 2 -44.28 36.79 0.69
CA ALA A 2 -43.17 37.45 -0.01
C ALA A 2 -42.07 37.90 0.96
N GLN A 3 -41.02 37.08 1.12
CA GLN A 3 -39.62 37.49 1.04
C GLN A 3 -38.69 36.27 1.00
N ALA A 4 -38.01 36.15 -0.14
CA ALA A 4 -36.82 35.35 -0.37
C ALA A 4 -35.60 36.08 0.21
N SER A 5 -34.57 35.35 0.62
CA SER A 5 -33.21 35.89 0.78
C SER A 5 -32.20 34.76 0.59
N GLU A 6 -31.78 34.62 -0.66
CA GLU A 6 -30.58 33.92 -1.09
C GLU A 6 -29.36 34.78 -0.75
N SER A 7 -28.32 34.17 -0.18
CA SER A 7 -27.02 34.82 0.02
C SER A 7 -25.95 33.94 -0.61
N GLU A 8 -25.66 34.23 -1.88
CA GLU A 8 -24.53 33.69 -2.62
C GLU A 8 -23.23 34.34 -2.12
N HIS A 9 -22.27 33.53 -1.67
CA HIS A 9 -20.90 33.98 -1.45
C HIS A 9 -19.97 33.32 -2.48
N THR A 10 -19.82 34.01 -3.61
CA THR A 10 -18.78 33.78 -4.60
C THR A 10 -17.49 34.43 -4.11
N ALA A 11 -16.49 33.65 -3.72
CA ALA A 11 -15.13 34.15 -3.51
C ALA A 11 -14.16 33.36 -4.40
N SER A 12 -13.91 33.96 -5.56
CA SER A 12 -12.86 33.59 -6.51
C SER A 12 -11.50 33.90 -5.88
N SER A 13 -10.61 32.91 -5.79
CA SER A 13 -9.23 33.11 -5.33
C SER A 13 -8.25 32.81 -6.47
N PRO A 14 -7.45 33.79 -6.93
CA PRO A 14 -6.54 33.63 -8.05
C PRO A 14 -5.24 32.89 -7.66
N ALA A 15 -4.78 32.02 -8.56
CA ALA A 15 -3.52 31.31 -8.48
C ALA A 15 -2.30 32.28 -8.57
N PRO A 16 -1.22 32.06 -7.80
CA PRO A 16 0.04 32.74 -8.03
C PRO A 16 0.86 32.06 -9.14
N ALA A 17 1.48 32.91 -9.94
CA ALA A 17 2.20 32.63 -11.16
C ALA A 17 3.55 31.92 -10.94
N THR A 18 3.94 31.28 -12.03
CA THR A 18 5.24 30.73 -12.42
C THR A 18 6.44 31.57 -12.01
N GLU A 19 7.41 30.96 -11.32
CA GLU A 19 8.78 31.50 -11.25
C GLU A 19 9.75 30.43 -11.76
N SER A 20 10.16 30.63 -13.01
CA SER A 20 11.16 29.85 -13.73
C SER A 20 12.54 30.28 -13.29
N ASN A 21 13.19 29.50 -12.42
CA ASN A 21 14.61 29.67 -12.13
C ASN A 21 15.44 28.71 -12.98
N GLY A 22 15.97 29.25 -14.08
CA GLY A 22 17.04 28.63 -14.83
C GLY A 22 18.34 28.69 -14.03
N ALA A 23 18.87 27.52 -13.69
CA ALA A 23 20.25 27.38 -13.26
C ALA A 23 20.97 26.42 -14.21
N LYS A 24 21.95 27.01 -14.90
CA LYS A 24 22.84 26.48 -15.89
C LYS A 24 24.09 25.92 -15.19
N ALA A 25 24.38 24.64 -15.41
CA ALA A 25 25.70 24.00 -15.24
C ALA A 25 25.66 22.77 -16.18
N VAL A 26 26.38 22.65 -17.30
CA VAL A 26 27.81 22.86 -17.64
C VAL A 26 28.75 22.09 -16.72
N GLY A 27 29.38 21.06 -17.29
CA GLY A 27 30.40 20.20 -16.70
C GLY A 27 29.80 18.87 -16.24
N GLU A 28 30.26 17.69 -16.64
CA GLU A 28 31.56 17.32 -17.17
C GLU A 28 31.41 15.92 -17.81
N GLU A 29 31.68 15.83 -19.12
CA GLU A 29 31.98 14.57 -19.80
C GLU A 29 33.21 13.95 -19.12
N ARG A 30 33.05 12.74 -18.59
CA ARG A 30 34.18 11.85 -18.32
C ARG A 30 33.89 10.52 -18.99
N ASP A 31 34.48 10.39 -20.18
CA ASP A 31 34.79 9.12 -20.80
C ASP A 31 35.61 8.28 -19.82
N ALA A 32 35.07 7.11 -19.48
CA ALA A 32 35.85 6.02 -18.93
C ALA A 32 35.40 4.75 -19.67
N GLU A 33 35.89 4.61 -20.89
CA GLU A 33 36.10 3.30 -21.51
C GLU A 33 36.99 2.48 -20.59
N GLY A 34 36.45 1.40 -20.04
CA GLY A 34 37.10 0.60 -19.02
C GLY A 34 36.67 -0.86 -19.09
N THR A 35 37.25 -1.56 -20.05
CA THR A 35 37.59 -2.99 -19.95
C THR A 35 36.43 -3.98 -20.03
N THR A 36 36.11 -4.30 -21.28
CA THR A 36 35.66 -5.61 -21.73
C THR A 36 36.60 -6.74 -21.25
N GLU A 37 36.02 -7.93 -21.14
CA GLU A 37 36.66 -9.26 -21.12
C GLU A 37 37.10 -9.83 -19.76
N LEU A 38 36.84 -11.15 -19.60
CA LEU A 38 37.17 -12.07 -18.50
C LEU A 38 36.07 -12.14 -17.40
N LEU A 39 35.05 -13.00 -17.49
CA LEU A 39 35.18 -14.47 -17.43
C LEU A 39 33.89 -15.15 -17.94
N LEU A 40 33.76 -15.31 -19.26
CA LEU A 40 32.96 -16.41 -19.84
C LEU A 40 33.87 -17.65 -19.92
N ASN A 41 33.88 -18.49 -18.89
CA ASN A 41 34.52 -19.80 -18.99
C ASN A 41 33.97 -20.80 -17.97
N ALA A 42 32.90 -21.52 -18.36
CA ALA A 42 32.59 -22.88 -17.91
C ALA A 42 31.36 -23.43 -18.66
N LEU A 43 31.47 -23.54 -19.99
CA LEU A 43 30.68 -24.50 -20.76
C LEU A 43 31.34 -25.88 -20.66
N ALA A 44 30.51 -26.91 -20.72
CA ALA A 44 30.82 -28.33 -20.96
C ALA A 44 31.12 -29.20 -19.73
N GLY A 45 30.04 -29.73 -19.15
CA GLY A 45 30.03 -30.97 -18.37
C GLY A 45 28.84 -31.86 -18.80
N PRO A 46 29.04 -33.18 -18.96
CA PRO A 46 28.29 -34.01 -19.90
C PRO A 46 26.85 -34.34 -19.52
N SER A 47 26.07 -34.54 -20.59
CA SER A 47 24.73 -35.11 -20.65
C SER A 47 24.69 -36.49 -19.99
N HIS A 48 24.23 -36.56 -18.74
CA HIS A 48 23.88 -37.83 -18.11
C HIS A 48 22.36 -37.96 -18.04
N THR A 49 21.76 -38.44 -19.13
CA THR A 49 20.38 -38.92 -19.15
C THR A 49 20.29 -40.25 -18.41
N GLN A 50 20.12 -40.21 -17.09
CA GLN A 50 19.76 -41.39 -16.31
C GLN A 50 18.26 -41.40 -16.04
N ARG A 51 17.54 -42.09 -16.93
CA ARG A 51 16.12 -42.37 -16.86
C ARG A 51 15.87 -43.46 -15.81
N VAL A 52 15.71 -43.07 -14.54
CA VAL A 52 15.21 -43.96 -13.49
C VAL A 52 13.69 -43.90 -13.43
N SER A 53 13.05 -44.94 -13.95
CA SER A 53 11.64 -45.25 -13.70
C SER A 53 11.49 -45.72 -12.25
N GLY A 54 11.38 -44.77 -11.33
CA GLY A 54 11.14 -45.00 -9.92
C GLY A 54 9.68 -44.79 -9.58
N SER A 55 9.00 -45.87 -9.20
CA SER A 55 7.71 -45.96 -8.53
C SER A 55 7.26 -44.65 -7.85
N SER A 56 6.10 -44.14 -8.27
CA SER A 56 5.44 -42.94 -7.75
C SER A 56 5.08 -43.13 -6.27
N LYS A 57 6.05 -42.91 -5.39
CA LYS A 57 5.81 -42.70 -3.96
C LYS A 57 5.24 -41.29 -3.85
N SER A 58 3.95 -41.22 -3.59
CA SER A 58 3.24 -40.00 -3.20
C SER A 58 4.03 -39.30 -2.10
N TRP A 59 4.82 -38.29 -2.47
CA TRP A 59 5.35 -37.33 -1.53
C TRP A 59 4.17 -36.48 -1.07
N THR A 60 3.48 -36.94 -0.03
CA THR A 60 2.78 -36.03 0.86
C THR A 60 3.85 -35.08 1.37
N VAL A 61 3.96 -33.91 0.74
CA VAL A 61 4.74 -32.79 1.26
C VAL A 61 4.23 -32.61 2.69
N PRO A 62 5.06 -32.82 3.72
CA PRO A 62 4.66 -32.49 5.08
C PRO A 62 4.27 -31.02 5.01
N SER A 63 2.99 -30.71 5.27
CA SER A 63 2.58 -29.35 5.53
C SER A 63 3.48 -28.86 6.64
N ARG A 64 4.47 -28.04 6.27
CA ARG A 64 5.51 -27.54 7.15
C ARG A 64 4.76 -26.67 8.13
N GLN A 65 4.35 -27.24 9.26
CA GLN A 65 3.83 -26.47 10.37
C GLN A 65 4.96 -25.54 10.77
N ALA A 66 4.82 -24.27 10.39
CA ALA A 66 5.71 -23.19 10.78
C ALA A 66 5.60 -23.06 12.30
N SER A 67 6.39 -23.85 13.02
CA SER A 67 6.54 -23.75 14.46
C SER A 67 7.24 -22.44 14.77
N GLU A 68 6.44 -21.48 15.19
CA GLU A 68 6.70 -20.49 16.23
C GLU A 68 8.06 -19.79 16.19
N GLY A 69 8.09 -18.59 15.62
CA GLY A 69 9.19 -17.65 15.84
C GLY A 69 9.45 -16.66 14.71
N SER A 70 8.87 -16.88 13.53
CA SER A 70 8.96 -15.89 12.48
C SER A 70 7.70 -15.05 12.40
N ASN A 71 7.82 -13.76 12.72
CA ASN A 71 6.83 -12.73 12.50
C ASN A 71 6.63 -12.46 10.99
N PHE A 72 6.51 -13.52 10.18
CA PHE A 72 6.16 -13.41 8.78
C PHE A 72 4.68 -13.02 8.69
N MET A 73 4.43 -11.76 8.39
CA MET A 73 3.09 -11.27 8.12
C MET A 73 2.54 -11.93 6.85
N SER A 74 1.34 -12.50 6.95
CA SER A 74 0.64 -13.07 5.81
C SER A 74 0.18 -11.94 4.86
N PRO A 75 0.05 -12.20 3.54
CA PRO A 75 -0.43 -11.20 2.61
C PRO A 75 -1.82 -10.63 2.96
N GLU A 76 -2.70 -11.43 3.56
CA GLU A 76 -4.03 -10.95 3.94
C GLU A 76 -3.96 -9.86 5.01
N SER A 77 -2.94 -9.90 5.87
CA SER A 77 -2.75 -8.92 6.93
C SER A 77 -2.50 -7.50 6.42
N PHE A 78 -2.08 -7.33 5.16
CA PHE A 78 -1.89 -6.02 4.54
C PHE A 78 -3.16 -5.46 3.91
N LEU A 79 -4.17 -6.28 3.61
CA LEU A 79 -5.34 -5.86 2.84
C LEU A 79 -6.23 -4.87 3.61
N GLY A 80 -6.87 -3.96 2.88
CA GLY A 80 -7.84 -3.01 3.42
C GLY A 80 -7.28 -1.60 3.60
N GLN A 81 -7.90 -0.85 4.51
CA GLN A 81 -7.59 0.56 4.76
C GLN A 81 -6.53 0.75 5.83
N TRP A 82 -5.68 1.74 5.60
CA TRP A 82 -4.58 2.15 6.46
C TRP A 82 -4.46 3.67 6.42
N VAL A 83 -3.92 4.24 7.49
CA VAL A 83 -3.58 5.67 7.57
C VAL A 83 -2.11 5.79 7.92
N ASP A 84 -1.37 6.57 7.15
CA ASP A 84 0.05 6.78 7.46
C ASP A 84 0.24 7.77 8.62
N SER A 85 1.50 7.96 9.04
CA SER A 85 1.86 8.91 10.10
C SER A 85 1.63 10.38 9.73
N GLN A 86 1.32 10.69 8.47
CA GLN A 86 1.00 12.03 7.97
C GLN A 86 -0.51 12.24 7.79
N GLY A 87 -1.34 11.24 8.09
CA GLY A 87 -2.78 11.29 7.93
C GLY A 87 -3.27 11.02 6.50
N ASN A 88 -2.39 10.56 5.61
CA ASN A 88 -2.77 10.14 4.27
C ASN A 88 -3.48 8.79 4.33
N MET A 89 -4.51 8.62 3.51
CA MET A 89 -5.24 7.36 3.38
C MET A 89 -4.49 6.42 2.43
N ILE A 90 -4.37 5.16 2.84
CA ILE A 90 -3.73 4.10 2.09
C ILE A 90 -4.73 2.94 1.95
N GLN A 91 -5.04 2.57 0.71
CA GLN A 91 -5.87 1.42 0.39
C GLN A 91 -5.00 0.31 -0.21
N VAL A 92 -4.96 -0.86 0.43
CA VAL A 92 -4.22 -2.02 -0.08
C VAL A 92 -5.19 -3.06 -0.65
N THR A 93 -4.98 -3.45 -1.90
CA THR A 93 -5.80 -4.44 -2.62
C THR A 93 -4.95 -5.55 -3.23
N SER A 94 -5.56 -6.73 -3.42
CA SER A 94 -4.97 -7.75 -4.29
C SER A 94 -5.33 -7.45 -5.74
N THR A 95 -4.33 -7.41 -6.61
CA THR A 95 -4.49 -7.10 -8.04
C THR A 95 -4.60 -8.37 -8.90
N ASP A 96 -4.28 -9.53 -8.34
CA ASP A 96 -4.28 -10.81 -9.04
C ASP A 96 -4.92 -11.88 -8.13
N ALA A 97 -5.64 -12.81 -8.74
CA ALA A 97 -6.33 -13.92 -8.10
C ALA A 97 -5.50 -15.20 -8.07
N TYR A 98 -4.46 -15.30 -8.91
CA TYR A 98 -3.59 -16.46 -9.02
C TYR A 98 -2.23 -16.23 -8.36
N GLU A 99 -1.71 -15.01 -8.44
CA GLU A 99 -0.50 -14.57 -7.76
C GLU A 99 -0.84 -13.58 -6.65
N VAL A 100 -0.13 -13.67 -5.51
CA VAL A 100 -0.29 -12.72 -4.41
C VAL A 100 0.40 -11.41 -4.79
N ARG A 101 -0.29 -10.56 -5.56
CA ARG A 101 0.19 -9.26 -6.02
C ARG A 101 -0.58 -8.15 -5.32
N LEU A 102 0.04 -7.57 -4.30
CA LEU A 102 -0.56 -6.50 -3.51
C LEU A 102 -0.20 -5.12 -4.09
N GLN A 103 -1.18 -4.22 -4.13
CA GLN A 103 -1.00 -2.82 -4.51
C GLN A 103 -1.53 -1.91 -3.41
N ALA A 104 -0.68 -1.01 -2.91
CA ALA A 104 -1.04 0.07 -2.01
C ALA A 104 -1.32 1.34 -2.84
N THR A 105 -2.47 1.95 -2.62
CA THR A 105 -2.86 3.21 -3.24
C THR A 105 -2.90 4.28 -2.16
N LEU A 106 -1.97 5.22 -2.24
CA LEU A 106 -1.84 6.37 -1.33
C LEU A 106 -2.58 7.56 -1.94
N SER A 107 -3.60 8.07 -1.24
CA SER A 107 -4.35 9.25 -1.67
C SER A 107 -3.93 10.50 -0.87
N HIS A 108 -3.66 11.59 -1.59
CA HIS A 108 -3.23 12.86 -1.01
C HIS A 108 -3.85 14.04 -1.76
N PRO A 109 -5.06 14.50 -1.40
CA PRO A 109 -5.68 15.67 -2.04
C PRO A 109 -4.83 16.93 -1.86
N PRO A 110 -4.62 17.77 -2.91
CA PRO A 110 -5.20 17.74 -4.26
C PRO A 110 -4.36 16.98 -5.30
N ARG A 111 -3.34 16.23 -4.87
CA ARG A 111 -2.47 15.47 -5.77
C ARG A 111 -3.17 14.19 -6.22
N ALA A 112 -2.74 13.68 -7.38
CA ALA A 112 -3.19 12.38 -7.88
C ALA A 112 -2.71 11.25 -6.96
N ASP A 113 -3.48 10.17 -6.93
CA ASP A 113 -3.16 8.98 -6.16
C ASP A 113 -1.84 8.34 -6.63
N ILE A 114 -1.09 7.78 -5.68
CA ILE A 114 0.18 7.10 -5.93
C ILE A 114 -0.03 5.60 -5.71
N HIS A 115 0.24 4.80 -6.73
CA HIS A 115 0.16 3.34 -6.65
C HIS A 115 1.54 2.73 -6.43
N LEU A 116 1.70 1.99 -5.34
CA LEU A 116 2.93 1.31 -4.94
C LEU A 116 2.68 -0.19 -4.88
N LEU A 117 3.62 -0.99 -5.38
CA LEU A 117 3.54 -2.44 -5.29
C LEU A 117 4.11 -2.91 -3.94
N VAL A 118 3.37 -3.79 -3.26
CA VAL A 118 3.79 -4.44 -2.03
C VAL A 118 4.21 -5.88 -2.40
N LYS A 119 5.50 -6.18 -2.26
CA LYS A 119 6.09 -7.44 -2.76
C LYS A 119 6.85 -8.16 -1.64
N PRO A 120 6.83 -9.50 -1.61
CA PRO A 120 7.69 -10.26 -0.70
C PRO A 120 9.16 -10.11 -1.10
N VAL A 121 10.06 -10.00 -0.12
CA VAL A 121 11.51 -9.98 -0.35
C VAL A 121 12.03 -11.42 -0.33
N MET A 122 12.59 -11.87 -1.46
CA MET A 122 13.04 -13.27 -1.63
C MET A 122 14.21 -13.65 -0.73
N LEU A 123 15.08 -12.70 -0.39
CA LEU A 123 16.28 -12.90 0.42
C LEU A 123 16.09 -12.24 1.78
N GLY A 124 16.03 -13.03 2.85
CA GLY A 124 15.85 -12.53 4.23
C GLY A 124 14.39 -12.48 4.69
N GLY A 125 13.43 -12.68 3.79
CA GLY A 125 12.01 -12.62 4.09
C GLY A 125 11.52 -11.20 4.39
N GLY A 126 10.21 -11.06 4.62
CA GLY A 126 9.57 -9.77 4.81
C GLY A 126 8.99 -9.19 3.52
N TRP A 127 8.68 -7.89 3.57
CA TRP A 127 7.89 -7.20 2.56
C TRP A 127 8.55 -5.87 2.17
N GLN A 128 8.43 -5.50 0.90
CA GLN A 128 8.92 -4.23 0.36
C GLN A 128 7.76 -3.46 -0.29
N CYS A 129 7.72 -2.15 -0.05
CA CYS A 129 6.78 -1.22 -0.66
C CYS A 129 7.56 0.01 -1.14
N GLY A 130 7.68 0.19 -2.46
CA GLY A 130 8.51 1.25 -3.03
C GLY A 130 9.98 1.14 -2.59
N HIS A 131 10.49 2.16 -1.90
CA HIS A 131 11.87 2.21 -1.37
C HIS A 131 11.97 1.79 0.11
N SER A 132 10.89 1.29 0.69
CA SER A 132 10.81 0.94 2.11
C SER A 132 10.66 -0.56 2.29
N VAL A 133 11.24 -1.08 3.37
CA VAL A 133 11.14 -2.48 3.79
C VAL A 133 10.38 -2.55 5.11
N LEU A 134 9.53 -3.55 5.26
CA LEU A 134 8.76 -3.78 6.49
C LEU A 134 9.68 -4.28 7.60
N ASP A 135 9.60 -3.67 8.78
CA ASP A 135 10.23 -4.17 10.01
C ASP A 135 9.30 -5.18 10.71
N PRO A 136 9.62 -6.48 10.72
CA PRO A 136 8.77 -7.51 11.32
C PRO A 136 8.81 -7.54 12.85
N HIS A 137 9.75 -6.83 13.49
CA HIS A 137 9.84 -6.76 14.95
C HIS A 137 8.89 -5.71 15.51
N TRP A 138 8.65 -4.62 14.78
CA TRP A 138 7.76 -3.52 15.19
C TRP A 138 6.39 -3.59 14.52
N SER A 139 6.22 -4.42 13.49
CA SER A 139 4.93 -4.55 12.78
C SER A 139 4.00 -5.57 13.43
N SER A 140 2.71 -5.28 13.35
CA SER A 140 1.58 -6.11 13.78
C SER A 140 0.43 -5.98 12.77
N GLN A 141 -0.63 -6.78 12.92
CA GLN A 141 -1.79 -6.71 12.01
C GLN A 141 -2.53 -5.35 12.02
N ALA A 142 -2.37 -4.57 13.09
CA ALA A 142 -3.01 -3.26 13.25
C ALA A 142 -2.06 -2.09 12.90
N GLN A 143 -0.75 -2.35 12.83
CA GLN A 143 0.27 -1.31 12.64
C GLN A 143 1.47 -1.86 11.88
N LEU A 144 1.84 -1.24 10.76
CA LEU A 144 3.00 -1.60 9.94
C LEU A 144 4.07 -0.53 10.05
N HIS A 145 5.32 -0.95 10.24
CA HIS A 145 6.48 -0.07 10.26
C HIS A 145 7.33 -0.29 9.01
N TRP A 146 7.37 0.73 8.15
CA TRP A 146 8.12 0.72 6.91
C TRP A 146 9.37 1.57 7.06
N VAL A 147 10.54 0.97 6.87
CA VAL A 147 11.85 1.62 7.02
C VAL A 147 12.49 1.79 5.66
N THR A 148 12.84 3.02 5.30
CA THR A 148 13.60 3.32 4.08
C THR A 148 15.10 3.10 4.30
N ALA A 149 15.86 2.97 3.22
CA ALA A 149 17.32 2.81 3.29
C ALA A 149 18.06 3.98 3.98
N ASP A 150 17.44 5.16 4.05
CA ASP A 150 17.95 6.34 4.76
C ASP A 150 17.56 6.38 6.25
N GLY A 151 16.86 5.36 6.75
CA GLY A 151 16.45 5.23 8.15
C GLY A 151 15.17 5.97 8.53
N ARG A 152 14.45 6.62 7.58
CA ARG A 152 13.12 7.17 7.87
C ARG A 152 12.11 6.04 8.08
N VAL A 153 11.17 6.27 8.99
CA VAL A 153 10.12 5.32 9.34
C VAL A 153 8.76 5.89 8.98
N SER A 154 8.00 5.16 8.17
CA SER A 154 6.60 5.41 7.90
C SER A 154 5.76 4.38 8.65
N VAL A 155 4.83 4.85 9.48
CA VAL A 155 3.94 3.99 10.26
C VAL A 155 2.58 3.98 9.58
N TRP A 156 2.06 2.81 9.24
CA TRP A 156 0.70 2.66 8.75
C TRP A 156 -0.15 2.04 9.85
N ILE A 157 -1.27 2.67 10.19
CA ILE A 157 -2.16 2.24 11.27
C ILE A 157 -3.51 1.91 10.65
N ARG A 158 -4.11 0.78 11.03
CA ARG A 158 -5.50 0.53 10.66
C ARG A 158 -6.40 1.55 11.35
N PRO A 159 -7.29 2.25 10.62
CA PRO A 159 -8.35 2.99 11.28
C PRO A 159 -9.05 2.01 12.22
N MET A 160 -9.11 2.34 13.52
CA MET A 160 -10.05 1.66 14.37
C MET A 160 -11.42 1.98 13.77
N GLU A 161 -12.04 0.99 13.12
CA GLU A 161 -13.47 1.05 12.88
C GLU A 161 -14.03 1.38 14.26
N ARG A 162 -14.55 2.61 14.43
CA ARG A 162 -15.28 2.95 15.64
C ARG A 162 -16.38 1.90 15.67
N ALA A 163 -16.20 0.88 16.51
CA ALA A 163 -17.15 -0.20 16.66
C ALA A 163 -18.50 0.47 16.77
N GLY A 164 -19.35 0.23 15.77
CA GLY A 164 -20.57 0.98 15.50
C GLY A 164 -21.63 0.78 16.57
N ASN A 165 -21.35 1.24 17.79
CA ASN A 165 -22.28 1.40 18.89
C ASN A 165 -22.55 2.90 19.11
N ALA A 166 -22.88 3.65 18.05
CA ALA A 166 -23.53 4.96 18.17
C ALA A 166 -23.91 5.54 16.80
N GLN A 167 -24.93 4.99 16.13
CA GLN A 167 -26.02 5.77 15.52
C GLN A 167 -27.05 4.83 14.89
N ASP A 168 -27.78 4.12 15.77
CA ASP A 168 -29.21 3.95 15.55
C ASP A 168 -29.83 5.33 15.81
N ASP A 169 -29.78 6.19 14.78
CA ASP A 169 -30.48 7.47 14.76
C ASP A 169 -31.96 7.15 14.57
N SER A 170 -32.59 6.73 15.67
CA SER A 170 -34.02 6.70 15.83
C SER A 170 -34.56 8.11 15.56
N GLN A 171 -34.85 8.39 14.29
CA GLN A 171 -35.66 9.53 13.85
C GLN A 171 -36.92 9.57 14.72
N PRO A 172 -37.15 10.59 15.57
CA PRO A 172 -38.46 10.78 16.15
C PRO A 172 -39.39 11.19 15.02
N ALA A 173 -40.27 10.28 14.62
CA ALA A 173 -41.38 10.56 13.73
C ALA A 173 -42.19 11.72 14.32
N VAL A 174 -42.04 12.90 13.72
CA VAL A 174 -42.78 14.10 14.08
C VAL A 174 -44.23 13.85 13.65
N GLN A 175 -45.04 13.38 14.60
CA GLN A 175 -46.45 13.06 14.41
C GLN A 175 -47.26 14.37 14.42
N GLY A 176 -47.23 15.08 13.29
CA GLY A 176 -48.09 16.23 13.05
C GLY A 176 -49.43 15.77 12.47
N SER A 177 -50.47 15.67 13.29
CA SER A 177 -51.88 15.87 12.88
C SER A 177 -52.82 15.70 14.06
N GLN A 178 -53.37 16.82 14.55
CA GLN A 178 -54.80 16.90 14.85
C GLN A 178 -55.20 18.37 14.92
N VAL A 179 -55.87 18.77 13.84
CA VAL A 179 -56.56 20.05 13.68
C VAL A 179 -57.84 19.96 14.50
N ALA A 180 -58.09 20.98 15.31
CA ALA A 180 -59.32 21.14 16.06
C ALA A 180 -60.52 21.32 15.11
N GLU A 181 -61.59 20.56 15.32
CA GLU A 181 -62.89 20.83 14.73
C GLU A 181 -63.92 20.99 15.86
N ALA A 182 -64.46 22.22 15.96
CA ALA A 182 -65.61 22.59 16.79
C ALA A 182 -66.84 22.71 15.89
N PRO A 183 -68.03 22.38 16.41
CA PRO A 183 -68.93 23.46 16.85
C PRO A 183 -69.56 23.25 18.24
#